data_AF-A0A392QDW3-F1
#
_entry.id   AF-A0A392QDW3-F1
#
_cell.length_a   1.000
_cell.length_b   1.000
_cell.length_c   1.000
_cell.angle_alpha   90.00
_cell.angle_beta   90.00
_cell.angle_gamma   90.00
#
_symmetry.space_group_name_H-M   'P 1'
#
loop_
_entity.id
_entity.type
_entity.pdbx_description
1 polymer ?
#
loop_
_entity_poly.entity_id
_entity_poly.type
_entity_poly.pdbx_seq_one_letter_code
_entity_poly.pdbx_strand_id
1 'polypeptide(L)' 'DGIDAIEDVIYHTETYDVTTIRAATPMFLMSRKIKSSGVKWVISGEGSDEIFGGSKHFIDMIV' A
#
# COMPACT_ATOMS: atom_id res chain seq x y z
N ASP A 1 12.38 12.56 -3.60
CA ASP A 1 11.96 11.47 -2.69
C ASP A 1 10.90 10.55 -3.28
N GLY A 2 9.65 11.01 -3.50
CA GLY A 2 8.58 10.12 -3.96
C GLY A 2 8.77 9.57 -5.38
N ILE A 3 9.34 10.36 -6.28
CA ILE A 3 9.65 9.94 -7.67
C ILE A 3 10.88 9.05 -7.72
N ASP A 4 11.92 9.37 -6.93
CA ASP A 4 13.16 8.57 -6.86
C ASP A 4 12.93 7.18 -6.27
N ALA A 5 11.88 7.02 -5.45
CA ALA A 5 11.50 5.73 -4.87
C ALA A 5 10.74 4.81 -5.84
N ILE A 6 10.39 5.27 -7.05
CA ILE A 6 9.59 4.48 -8.00
C ILE A 6 10.36 3.26 -8.49
N GLU A 7 11.65 3.39 -8.82
CA GLU A 7 12.47 2.25 -9.24
C GLU A 7 12.61 1.20 -8.14
N ASP A 8 12.87 1.63 -6.91
CA ASP A 8 12.91 0.76 -5.73
C ASP A 8 11.57 0.06 -5.51
N VAL A 9 10.45 0.77 -5.65
CA VAL A 9 9.10 0.21 -5.45
C VAL A 9 8.76 -0.80 -6.53
N ILE A 10 9.09 -0.54 -7.79
CA ILE A 10 8.90 -1.49 -8.89
C ILE A 10 9.74 -2.75 -8.64
N TYR A 11 10.98 -2.59 -8.19
CA TYR A 11 11.84 -3.71 -7.85
C TYR A 11 11.27 -4.58 -6.73
N HIS A 12 10.77 -3.97 -5.64
CA HIS A 12 10.24 -4.73 -4.49
C HIS A 12 8.83 -5.28 -4.71
N THR A 13 8.04 -4.68 -5.61
CA THR A 13 6.65 -5.08 -5.88
C THR A 13 6.55 -6.00 -7.10
N GLU A 14 7.62 -6.11 -7.89
CA GLU A 14 7.73 -6.96 -9.09
C GLU A 14 6.59 -6.74 -10.11
N THR A 15 6.02 -5.53 -10.15
CA THR A 15 4.89 -5.17 -11.03
C THR A 15 5.03 -3.77 -11.61
N TYR A 16 4.42 -3.59 -12.78
CA TYR A 16 4.30 -2.31 -13.48
C TYR A 16 2.87 -1.73 -13.43
N ASP A 17 1.96 -2.37 -12.69
CA ASP A 17 0.60 -1.86 -12.54
C ASP A 17 0.61 -0.51 -11.80
N VAL A 18 0.08 0.52 -12.47
CA VAL A 18 0.06 1.90 -11.98
C VAL A 18 -0.75 2.06 -10.69
N THR A 19 -1.76 1.23 -10.47
CA THR A 19 -2.57 1.26 -9.24
C THR A 19 -1.75 0.76 -8.06
N THR A 20 -1.08 -0.37 -8.26
CA THR A 20 -0.23 -1.01 -7.25
C THR A 20 0.99 -0.16 -6.92
N ILE A 21 1.68 0.41 -7.92
CA ILE A 21 2.85 1.29 -7.69
C ILE A 21 2.45 2.51 -6.84
N ARG A 22 1.33 3.16 -7.17
CA ARG A 22 0.86 4.35 -6.43
C ARG A 22 0.47 4.05 -4.98
N ALA A 23 -0.08 2.87 -4.71
CA ALA A 23 -0.38 2.43 -3.35
C ALA A 23 0.88 1.98 -2.59
N ALA A 24 1.83 1.36 -3.28
CA ALA A 24 3.06 0.83 -2.69
C ALA A 24 4.10 1.92 -2.38
N THR A 25 4.19 3.00 -3.16
CA THR A 25 5.14 4.10 -2.90
C THR A 25 5.03 4.70 -1.48
N PRO A 26 3.84 5.11 -0.98
CA PRO A 26 3.71 5.62 0.39
C PRO A 26 3.99 4.53 1.44
N MET A 27 3.57 3.28 1.20
CA MET A 27 3.86 2.15 2.09
C MET A 27 5.36 1.86 2.21
N PHE A 28 6.10 1.94 1.10
CA PHE A 28 7.55 1.74 1.07
C PHE A 28 8.30 2.85 1.81
N LEU A 29 7.91 4.11 1.65
CA LEU A 29 8.51 5.22 2.38
C LEU A 29 8.19 5.17 3.88
N MET A 30 6.98 4.76 4.23
CA MET A 30 6.55 4.59 5.62
C MET A 30 7.31 3.44 6.31
N SER A 31 7.47 2.31 5.64
CA SER A 31 8.22 1.17 6.19
C SER A 31 9.70 1.54 6.46
N ARG A 32 10.33 2.34 5.59
CA ARG A 32 11.70 2.84 5.81
C ARG A 32 11.79 3.74 7.05
N LYS A 33 10.84 4.65 7.25
CA LYS A 33 10.77 5.52 8.44
C LYS A 33 10.47 4.75 9.73
N ILE A 34 9.61 3.74 9.68
CA ILE A 34 9.29 2.89 10.84
C ILE A 34 10.51 2.05 11.23
N LYS A 35 11.20 1.47 10.23
CA LYS A 35 12.44 0.72 10.43
C LYS A 35 13.55 1.59 11.02
N SER A 36 13.71 2.84 10.57
CA SER A 36 14.67 3.78 11.17
C SER A 36 14.31 4.21 12.59
N SER A 37 13.04 4.04 13.00
CA SER A 37 12.56 4.32 14.36
C SER A 37 12.71 3.11 15.31
N GLY A 38 13.30 1.99 14.84
CA GLY A 38 13.59 0.81 15.66
C GLY A 38 12.44 -0.20 15.79
N VAL A 39 11.30 0.05 15.13
CA VAL A 39 10.14 -0.84 15.14
C VAL A 39 10.33 -1.94 14.10
N LYS A 40 10.24 -3.21 14.54
CA LYS A 40 10.51 -4.39 13.70
C LYS A 40 9.27 -5.06 13.13
N TRP A 41 8.10 -4.78 13.69
CA TRP A 41 6.83 -5.40 13.31
C TRP A 41 5.72 -4.35 13.27
N VAL A 42 4.89 -4.43 12.24
CA VAL A 42 3.68 -3.63 12.06
C VAL A 42 2.57 -4.57 11.60
N ILE A 43 1.38 -4.43 12.16
CA ILE A 43 0.18 -5.14 11.69
C ILE A 43 -0.60 -4.16 10.80
N SER A 44 -0.88 -4.56 9.57
CA SER A 44 -1.69 -3.79 8.61
C SER A 44 -3.10 -4.36 8.52
N GLY A 45 -4.08 -3.51 8.23
CA GLY A 45 -5.50 -3.86 8.07
C GLY A 45 -5.91 -4.22 6.64
N GLU A 46 -4.94 -4.50 5.76
CA GLU A 46 -5.18 -5.06 4.41
C GLU A 46 -6.11 -6.29 4.51
N GLY A 47 -7.16 -6.36 3.70
CA GLY A 47 -8.18 -7.41 3.79
C GLY A 47 -9.49 -7.00 4.48
N SER A 48 -9.51 -5.89 5.23
CA SER A 48 -10.75 -5.42 5.90
C SER A 48 -11.82 -5.00 4.89
N ASP A 49 -11.42 -4.41 3.76
CA ASP A 49 -12.37 -3.91 2.76
C ASP A 49 -13.01 -5.05 1.96
N GLU A 50 -12.33 -6.18 1.82
CA GLU A 50 -12.82 -7.42 1.21
C GLU A 50 -13.75 -8.20 2.14
N ILE A 51 -13.42 -8.25 3.45
CA ILE A 51 -14.22 -8.99 4.44
C ILE A 51 -15.51 -8.23 4.79
N PHE A 52 -15.45 -6.90 4.90
CA PHE A 52 -16.58 -6.08 5.35
C PHE A 52 -17.28 -5.30 4.23
N GLY A 53 -16.89 -5.50 2.96
CA GLY A 53 -17.51 -4.81 1.83
C GLY A 53 -17.24 -3.29 1.82
N GLY A 54 -16.09 -2.85 2.31
CA GLY A 54 -15.70 -1.43 2.44
C GLY A 54 -15.33 -0.75 1.11
N SER A 55 -15.19 -1.53 0.04
CA SER A 55 -14.98 -0.98 -1.30
C SER A 55 -16.19 -0.17 -1.76
N LYS A 56 -15.98 1.05 -2.25
CA LYS A 56 -17.05 1.96 -2.75
C LYS A 56 -18.01 1.30 -3.76
N HIS A 57 -17.55 0.29 -4.50
CA HIS A 57 -18.34 -0.51 -5.43
C HIS A 57 -19.45 -1.35 -4.76
N PHE A 58 -19.29 -1.71 -3.47
CA PHE A 58 -20.26 -2.50 -2.71
C PHE A 58 -21.41 -1.64 -2.17
N ILE A 59 -21.13 -0.37 -1.86
CA ILE A 59 -22.15 0.59 -1.41
C ILE A 59 -23.08 0.95 -2.57
N ASP A 60 -22.56 1.14 -3.79
CA ASP A 60 -23.31 1.57 -4.98
C ASP A 60 -24.25 0.50 -5.59
N MET A 61 -24.15 -0.77 -5.15
CA MET A 61 -25.02 -1.86 -5.60
C MET A 61 -26.25 -2.08 -4.70
N ILE A 62 -26.29 -1.42 -3.53
CA ILE A 62 -27.36 -1.54 -2.52
C ILE A 62 -28.27 -0.29 -2.50
N VAL A 63 -27.87 0.83 -3.13
CA VAL A 63 -28.67 2.08 -3.21
C VAL A 63 -29.42 2.22 -4.54
#